data_AF-A0A1I0IV17-F1
#
_entry.id   AF-A0A1I0IV17-F1
#
_cell.length_a   1.000
_cell.length_b   1.000
_cell.length_c   1.000
_cell.angle_alpha   90.00
_cell.angle_beta   90.00
_cell.angle_gamma   90.00
#
_symmetry.space_group_name_H-M   'P 1'
#
loop_
_entity.id
_entity.type
_entity.pdbx_description
1 polymer ?
#
loop_
_entity_poly.entity_id
_entity_poly.type
_entity_poly.pdbx_seq_one_letter_code
_entity_poly.pdbx_strand_id
1 'polypeptide(L)'
;MRQEHAEDARTEARRIVRDLLGEERPSAQTLIADVRPVLGDERTGRALDLALGAALTRRSAELAALAALLVGTRELGAEWWTRARGGKLPPPDEVIRTAVAIEPWTDLTALEMLAAWISDDAADQLWGTPVAQVDLNSWQAEDRFTLPPGVRPGQRLVVHFDAGGRLDAVVTRRADEDLGSNLDFQSLRYSRPAEAQWSWGVAAGLGPHRLPGEHPDPYAREVPARASGILRAWALRHGATRDQLGETWETVGDVVAAIERVDWMWRSGEWFGWWRGVSALVDDSAYLPYRLEELAAG
;
A
#
# COMPACT_ATOMS: atom_id res chain seq x y z
N MET A 1 -25.23 1.31 -2.09
CA MET A 1 -24.27 1.55 -3.18
C MET A 1 -22.81 1.67 -2.72
N ARG A 2 -22.41 2.64 -1.86
CA ARG A 2 -20.98 2.82 -1.49
C ARG A 2 -20.43 1.84 -0.44
N GLN A 3 -21.22 1.49 0.57
CA GLN A 3 -20.84 0.49 1.57
C GLN A 3 -20.77 -0.92 0.95
N GLU A 4 -21.66 -1.21 0.00
CA GLU A 4 -21.63 -2.43 -0.83
C GLU A 4 -20.30 -2.57 -1.57
N HIS A 5 -19.80 -1.51 -2.24
CA HIS A 5 -18.50 -1.57 -2.94
C HIS A 5 -17.29 -1.79 -2.01
N ALA A 6 -17.31 -1.28 -0.77
CA ALA A 6 -16.24 -1.52 0.20
C ALA A 6 -16.29 -2.94 0.80
N GLU A 7 -17.50 -3.46 1.01
CA GLU A 7 -17.73 -4.87 1.39
C GLU A 7 -17.31 -5.83 0.26
N ASP A 8 -17.56 -5.45 -0.99
CA ASP A 8 -17.11 -6.17 -2.19
C ASP A 8 -15.58 -6.17 -2.30
N ALA A 9 -14.92 -5.03 -2.09
CA ALA A 9 -13.46 -4.91 -2.11
C ALA A 9 -12.79 -5.76 -1.03
N ARG A 10 -13.33 -5.79 0.20
CA ARG A 10 -12.82 -6.65 1.28
C ARG A 10 -13.06 -8.14 1.00
N THR A 11 -14.19 -8.48 0.40
CA THR A 11 -14.50 -9.85 0.00
C THR A 11 -13.53 -10.32 -1.09
N GLU A 12 -13.29 -9.47 -2.09
CA GLU A 12 -12.35 -9.75 -3.16
C GLU A 12 -10.90 -9.83 -2.65
N ALA A 13 -10.48 -8.90 -1.78
CA ALA A 13 -9.17 -8.93 -1.15
C ALA A 13 -8.94 -10.25 -0.38
N ARG A 14 -9.94 -10.74 0.37
CA ARG A 14 -9.85 -12.05 1.06
C ARG A 14 -9.77 -13.21 0.08
N ARG A 15 -10.46 -13.15 -1.06
CA ARG A 15 -10.36 -14.16 -2.12
C ARG A 15 -8.94 -14.19 -2.67
N ILE A 16 -8.39 -13.04 -3.04
CA ILE A 16 -7.03 -12.93 -3.57
C ILE A 16 -5.99 -13.37 -2.54
N VAL A 17 -6.10 -12.95 -1.27
CA VAL A 17 -5.21 -13.40 -0.18
C VAL A 17 -5.27 -14.93 -0.04
N ARG A 18 -6.45 -15.53 -0.08
CA ARG A 18 -6.59 -17.00 -0.05
C ARG A 18 -5.92 -17.66 -1.25
N ASP A 19 -6.09 -17.11 -2.44
CA ASP A 19 -5.55 -17.68 -3.67
C ASP A 19 -4.02 -17.52 -3.78
N LEU A 20 -3.45 -16.42 -3.25
CA LEU A 20 -2.02 -16.11 -3.36
C LEU A 20 -1.21 -16.59 -2.15
N LEU A 21 -1.80 -16.50 -0.95
CA LEU A 21 -1.12 -16.79 0.32
C LEU A 21 -1.65 -18.06 1.00
N GLY A 22 -2.79 -18.60 0.56
CA GLY A 22 -3.39 -19.80 1.18
C GLY A 22 -4.17 -19.51 2.47
N GLU A 23 -4.36 -18.24 2.80
CA GLU A 23 -4.89 -17.79 4.09
C GLU A 23 -6.31 -17.21 3.96
N GLU A 24 -7.23 -17.67 4.80
CA GLU A 24 -8.60 -17.09 4.83
C GLU A 24 -8.69 -15.86 5.75
N ARG A 25 -7.84 -15.79 6.76
CA ARG A 25 -7.78 -14.71 7.75
C ARG A 25 -6.33 -14.24 7.91
N PRO A 26 -5.88 -13.28 7.08
CA PRO A 26 -4.50 -12.82 7.14
C PRO A 26 -4.19 -12.23 8.51
N SER A 27 -3.01 -12.58 9.04
CA SER A 27 -2.47 -12.03 10.27
C SER A 27 -0.97 -11.78 10.11
N ALA A 28 -0.41 -10.90 10.92
CA ALA A 28 1.04 -10.69 10.91
C ALA A 28 1.81 -11.98 11.23
N GLN A 29 1.30 -12.78 12.18
CA GLN A 29 1.94 -14.03 12.59
C GLN A 29 1.99 -15.06 11.46
N THR A 30 0.86 -15.30 10.79
CA THR A 30 0.80 -16.25 9.67
C THR A 30 1.65 -15.77 8.51
N LEU A 31 1.58 -14.49 8.16
CA LEU A 31 2.43 -13.90 7.12
C LEU A 31 3.93 -14.10 7.41
N ILE A 32 4.40 -13.81 8.63
CA ILE A 32 5.81 -13.96 8.98
C ILE A 32 6.25 -15.43 8.92
N ALA A 33 5.38 -16.35 9.35
CA ALA A 33 5.65 -17.78 9.26
C ALA A 33 5.81 -18.24 7.81
N ASP A 34 5.03 -17.68 6.87
CA ASP A 34 5.08 -18.01 5.44
C ASP A 34 6.24 -17.33 4.70
N VAL A 35 6.60 -16.12 5.13
CA VAL A 35 7.74 -15.36 4.59
C VAL A 35 9.06 -16.08 4.86
N ARG A 36 9.24 -16.58 6.09
CA ARG A 36 10.48 -17.21 6.55
C ARG A 36 11.05 -18.30 5.62
N PRO A 37 10.29 -19.34 5.22
CA PRO A 37 10.81 -20.39 4.35
C PRO A 37 11.14 -19.92 2.92
N VAL A 38 10.58 -18.79 2.48
CA VAL A 38 10.78 -18.28 1.11
C VAL A 38 11.93 -17.28 1.05
N LEU A 39 11.96 -16.31 1.97
CA LEU A 39 12.99 -15.26 1.99
C LEU A 39 14.28 -15.74 2.70
N GLY A 40 14.16 -16.74 3.58
CA GLY A 40 15.22 -17.16 4.48
C GLY A 40 15.25 -16.36 5.78
N ASP A 41 15.91 -16.91 6.80
CA ASP A 41 15.92 -16.35 8.16
C ASP A 41 16.50 -14.93 8.24
N GLU A 42 17.62 -14.67 7.54
CA GLU A 42 18.30 -13.36 7.57
C GLU A 42 17.41 -12.24 7.03
N ARG A 43 16.87 -12.43 5.81
CA ARG A 43 15.98 -11.44 5.18
C ARG A 43 14.72 -11.25 5.99
N THR A 44 14.13 -12.34 6.49
CA THR A 44 12.92 -12.28 7.31
C THR A 44 13.17 -11.53 8.62
N GLY A 45 14.29 -11.80 9.30
CA GLY A 45 14.69 -11.07 10.49
C GLY A 45 14.87 -9.58 10.21
N ARG A 46 15.58 -9.24 9.14
CA ARG A 46 15.78 -7.84 8.77
C ARG A 46 14.48 -7.13 8.42
N ALA A 47 13.60 -7.78 7.68
CA ALA A 47 12.30 -7.23 7.31
C ALA A 47 11.41 -7.05 8.55
N LEU A 48 11.50 -7.96 9.52
CA LEU A 48 10.82 -7.83 10.81
C LEU A 48 11.37 -6.64 11.61
N ASP A 49 12.68 -6.42 11.65
CA ASP A 49 13.28 -5.25 12.32
C ASP A 49 12.81 -3.94 11.70
N LEU A 50 12.73 -3.88 10.36
CA LEU A 50 12.21 -2.73 9.63
C LEU A 50 10.75 -2.47 9.94
N ALA A 51 9.94 -3.54 9.93
CA ALA A 51 8.56 -3.46 10.36
C ALA A 51 8.53 -2.91 11.78
N LEU A 52 9.13 -3.58 12.78
CA LEU A 52 9.19 -3.13 14.18
C LEU A 52 9.55 -1.65 14.35
N GLY A 53 10.55 -1.16 13.61
CA GLY A 53 11.02 0.22 13.68
C GLY A 53 10.12 1.27 13.00
N ALA A 54 9.15 0.88 12.17
CA ALA A 54 8.24 1.82 11.54
C ALA A 54 7.20 2.38 12.54
N ALA A 55 6.54 3.48 12.18
CA ALA A 55 5.38 3.99 12.90
C ALA A 55 4.27 2.92 12.97
N LEU A 56 3.51 2.88 14.06
CA LEU A 56 2.45 1.88 14.26
C LEU A 56 1.34 2.05 13.21
N THR A 57 1.03 3.30 12.84
CA THR A 57 0.08 3.57 11.75
C THR A 57 0.53 3.09 10.38
N ARG A 58 1.85 2.88 10.18
CA ARG A 58 2.41 2.32 8.95
C ARG A 58 2.57 0.80 8.99
N ARG A 59 2.30 0.14 10.12
CA ARG A 59 2.56 -1.29 10.30
C ARG A 59 1.85 -2.18 9.28
N SER A 60 0.61 -1.83 8.95
CA SER A 60 -0.13 -2.54 7.90
C SER A 60 0.54 -2.43 6.54
N ALA A 61 1.15 -1.28 6.20
CA ALA A 61 1.82 -1.09 4.92
C ALA A 61 3.12 -1.89 4.84
N GLU A 62 3.90 -1.94 5.92
CA GLU A 62 5.11 -2.77 6.02
C GLU A 62 4.78 -4.27 5.84
N LEU A 63 3.71 -4.74 6.50
CA LEU A 63 3.27 -6.14 6.36
C LEU A 63 2.69 -6.43 4.97
N ALA A 64 1.94 -5.49 4.38
CA ALA A 64 1.50 -5.60 2.99
C ALA A 64 2.69 -5.71 2.02
N ALA A 65 3.75 -4.92 2.25
CA ALA A 65 4.98 -5.02 1.47
C ALA A 65 5.64 -6.40 1.60
N LEU A 66 5.65 -7.00 2.79
CA LEU A 66 6.11 -8.38 2.99
C LEU A 66 5.29 -9.41 2.22
N ALA A 67 3.97 -9.23 2.13
CA ALA A 67 3.12 -10.10 1.30
C ALA A 67 3.50 -10.01 -0.19
N ALA A 68 3.79 -8.81 -0.69
CA ALA A 68 4.32 -8.60 -2.04
C ALA A 68 5.66 -9.34 -2.23
N LEU A 69 6.60 -9.17 -1.29
CA LEU A 69 7.92 -9.80 -1.36
C LEU A 69 7.86 -11.33 -1.32
N LEU A 70 6.95 -11.89 -0.52
CA LEU A 70 6.70 -13.33 -0.46
C LEU A 70 6.22 -13.86 -1.83
N VAL A 71 5.17 -13.27 -2.39
CA VAL A 71 4.60 -13.71 -3.66
C VAL A 71 5.57 -13.47 -4.82
N GLY A 72 6.21 -12.31 -4.86
CA GLY A 72 7.18 -11.97 -5.90
C GLY A 72 8.43 -12.85 -5.85
N THR A 73 8.93 -13.22 -4.67
CA THR A 73 10.08 -14.13 -4.57
C THR A 73 9.71 -15.54 -5.05
N ARG A 74 8.47 -16.00 -4.81
CA ARG A 74 7.97 -17.27 -5.36
C ARG A 74 7.87 -17.25 -6.89
N GLU A 75 7.56 -16.10 -7.47
CA GLU A 75 7.34 -15.93 -8.91
C GLU A 75 8.63 -15.68 -9.70
N LEU A 76 9.50 -14.81 -9.19
CA LEU A 76 10.75 -14.39 -9.84
C LEU A 76 11.98 -15.21 -9.43
N GLY A 77 11.85 -16.05 -8.40
CA GLY A 77 12.94 -16.84 -7.84
C GLY A 77 13.82 -16.08 -6.85
N ALA A 78 14.62 -16.83 -6.10
CA ALA A 78 15.50 -16.28 -5.05
C ALA A 78 16.65 -15.44 -5.63
N GLU A 79 17.02 -15.66 -6.89
CA GLU A 79 18.03 -14.90 -7.64
C GLU A 79 17.64 -13.44 -7.84
N TRP A 80 16.36 -13.09 -7.72
CA TRP A 80 15.90 -11.71 -7.78
C TRP A 80 16.61 -10.83 -6.75
N TRP A 81 16.84 -11.38 -5.55
CA TRP A 81 17.43 -10.65 -4.42
C TRP A 81 18.88 -10.19 -4.65
N THR A 82 19.62 -10.87 -5.52
CA THR A 82 21.03 -10.57 -5.82
C THR A 82 21.21 -9.88 -7.16
N ARG A 83 20.14 -9.68 -7.92
CA ARG A 83 20.18 -9.06 -9.24
C ARG A 83 20.28 -7.54 -9.14
N ALA A 84 21.28 -6.97 -9.79
CA ALA A 84 21.37 -5.51 -9.97
C ALA A 84 20.29 -5.01 -10.95
N ARG A 85 19.65 -3.88 -10.62
CA ARG A 85 18.52 -3.35 -11.39
C ARG A 85 18.98 -2.16 -12.26
N GLY A 86 18.84 -2.30 -13.58
CA GLY A 86 19.20 -1.26 -14.55
C GLY A 86 20.67 -0.80 -14.53
N GLY A 87 21.57 -1.59 -13.92
CA GLY A 87 23.01 -1.30 -13.82
C GLY A 87 23.39 -0.11 -12.92
N LYS A 88 22.41 0.56 -12.29
CA LYS A 88 22.62 1.73 -11.42
C LYS A 88 22.09 1.54 -10.00
N LEU A 89 21.06 0.71 -9.85
CA LEU A 89 20.47 0.44 -8.54
C LEU A 89 21.15 -0.78 -7.92
N PRO A 90 21.37 -0.77 -6.60
CA PRO A 90 21.97 -1.90 -5.90
C PRO A 90 21.02 -3.10 -5.91
N PRO A 91 21.52 -4.31 -5.63
CA PRO A 91 20.69 -5.49 -5.44
C PRO A 91 19.66 -5.30 -4.30
N PRO A 92 18.47 -5.92 -4.38
CA PRO A 92 17.48 -5.88 -3.31
C PRO A 92 18.01 -6.27 -1.91
N ASP A 93 18.96 -7.22 -1.84
CA ASP A 93 19.62 -7.62 -0.59
C ASP A 93 20.39 -6.48 0.08
N GLU A 94 20.96 -5.58 -0.70
CA GLU A 94 21.67 -4.44 -0.15
C GLU A 94 20.69 -3.42 0.44
N VAL A 95 19.56 -3.20 -0.23
CA VAL A 95 18.50 -2.28 0.20
C VAL A 95 17.90 -2.73 1.53
N ILE A 96 17.47 -4.00 1.64
CA ILE A 96 16.85 -4.51 2.87
C ILE A 96 17.81 -4.42 4.06
N ARG A 97 19.10 -4.69 3.84
CA ARG A 97 20.14 -4.62 4.87
C ARG A 97 20.42 -3.18 5.30
N THR A 98 20.61 -2.27 4.35
CA THR A 98 20.96 -0.87 4.64
C THR A 98 19.77 -0.03 5.10
N ALA A 99 18.53 -0.45 4.80
CA ALA A 99 17.31 0.29 5.05
C ALA A 99 17.25 1.65 4.36
N VAL A 100 18.04 1.86 3.30
CA VAL A 100 18.10 3.14 2.59
C VAL A 100 17.08 3.12 1.46
N ALA A 101 16.10 4.03 1.52
CA ALA A 101 15.27 4.35 0.37
C ALA A 101 16.13 5.07 -0.68
N ILE A 102 15.96 4.69 -1.95
CA ILE A 102 16.79 5.15 -3.07
C ILE A 102 15.92 5.96 -4.02
N GLU A 103 16.46 7.07 -4.56
CA GLU A 103 15.77 7.89 -5.55
C GLU A 103 15.30 7.04 -6.76
N PRO A 104 14.11 7.34 -7.32
CA PRO A 104 13.18 8.41 -6.94
C PRO A 104 12.21 8.08 -5.78
N TRP A 105 12.31 6.92 -5.12
CA TRP A 105 11.32 6.44 -4.14
C TRP A 105 11.60 6.89 -2.70
N THR A 106 12.12 8.10 -2.48
CA THR A 106 12.51 8.58 -1.15
C THR A 106 11.34 8.71 -0.17
N ASP A 107 10.10 8.76 -0.67
CA ASP A 107 8.89 8.86 0.14
C ASP A 107 8.38 7.50 0.66
N LEU A 108 8.96 6.40 0.17
CA LEU A 108 8.64 5.03 0.57
C LEU A 108 9.61 4.52 1.63
N THR A 109 9.15 3.61 2.49
CA THR A 109 10.07 2.83 3.31
C THR A 109 10.83 1.82 2.45
N ALA A 110 11.92 1.27 2.99
CA ALA A 110 12.72 0.28 2.26
C ALA A 110 11.89 -0.95 1.84
N LEU A 111 10.95 -1.40 2.66
CA LEU A 111 10.08 -2.53 2.31
C LEU A 111 9.08 -2.16 1.22
N GLU A 112 8.44 -0.99 1.30
CA GLU A 112 7.52 -0.52 0.27
C GLU A 112 8.22 -0.33 -1.08
N MET A 113 9.44 0.22 -1.08
CA MET A 113 10.24 0.34 -2.28
C MET A 113 10.57 -1.03 -2.89
N LEU A 114 10.99 -2.00 -2.08
CA LEU A 114 11.27 -3.35 -2.54
C LEU A 114 10.01 -4.07 -3.05
N ALA A 115 8.86 -3.85 -2.40
CA ALA A 115 7.57 -4.36 -2.88
C ALA A 115 7.18 -3.75 -4.23
N ALA A 116 7.43 -2.45 -4.43
CA ALA A 116 7.20 -1.81 -5.72
C ALA A 116 8.11 -2.39 -6.81
N TRP A 117 9.40 -2.56 -6.50
CA TRP A 117 10.38 -3.13 -7.41
C TRP A 117 10.00 -4.55 -7.83
N ILE A 118 9.72 -5.45 -6.88
CA ILE A 118 9.40 -6.85 -7.21
C ILE A 118 8.10 -6.95 -8.02
N SER A 119 7.14 -6.08 -7.74
CA SER A 119 5.88 -6.00 -8.46
C SER A 119 6.08 -5.56 -9.91
N ASP A 120 6.94 -4.56 -10.15
CA ASP A 120 7.27 -4.13 -11.50
C ASP A 120 8.08 -5.16 -12.28
N ASP A 121 9.03 -5.85 -11.66
CA ASP A 121 9.80 -6.90 -12.35
C ASP A 121 8.91 -8.09 -12.73
N ALA A 122 7.95 -8.46 -11.86
CA ALA A 122 6.94 -9.48 -12.18
C ALA A 122 6.02 -9.03 -13.32
N ALA A 123 5.56 -7.77 -13.30
CA ALA A 123 4.75 -7.22 -14.38
C ALA A 123 5.51 -7.20 -15.72
N ASP A 124 6.78 -6.80 -15.71
CA ASP A 124 7.64 -6.76 -16.89
C ASP A 124 7.92 -8.17 -17.44
N GLN A 125 8.10 -9.18 -16.58
CA GLN A 125 8.26 -10.57 -17.01
C GLN A 125 6.98 -11.11 -17.69
N LEU A 126 5.80 -10.72 -17.22
CA LEU A 126 4.52 -11.21 -17.73
C LEU A 126 4.05 -10.48 -18.98
N TRP A 127 4.21 -9.15 -19.02
CA TRP A 127 3.60 -8.29 -20.03
C TRP A 127 4.60 -7.47 -20.84
N GLY A 128 5.89 -7.58 -20.54
CA GLY A 128 6.93 -6.78 -21.14
C GLY A 128 7.08 -5.41 -20.47
N THR A 129 8.25 -4.80 -20.70
CA THR A 129 8.56 -3.47 -20.18
C THR A 129 7.60 -2.42 -20.77
N PRO A 130 7.02 -1.54 -19.93
CA PRO A 130 6.08 -0.53 -20.39
C PRO A 130 6.78 0.51 -21.28
N VAL A 131 6.07 1.03 -22.27
CA VAL A 131 6.58 2.08 -23.16
C VAL A 131 6.53 3.48 -22.53
N ALA A 132 5.69 3.67 -21.51
CA ALA A 132 5.50 4.94 -20.82
C ALA A 132 4.77 4.78 -19.48
N GLN A 133 4.88 5.79 -18.62
CA GLN A 133 4.06 6.00 -17.43
C GLN A 133 2.81 6.81 -17.77
N VAL A 134 1.66 6.45 -17.20
CA VAL A 134 0.44 7.23 -17.30
C VAL A 134 -0.22 7.42 -15.93
N ASP A 135 -0.70 8.63 -15.66
CA ASP A 135 -1.45 8.95 -14.45
C ASP A 135 -2.95 8.76 -14.69
N LEU A 136 -3.57 7.89 -13.90
CA LEU A 136 -5.01 7.57 -13.96
C LEU A 136 -5.89 8.47 -13.09
N ASN A 137 -5.32 9.46 -12.38
CA ASN A 137 -6.12 10.48 -11.69
C ASN A 137 -6.83 11.44 -12.67
N SER A 138 -6.50 11.39 -13.96
CA SER A 138 -7.24 12.04 -15.03
C SER A 138 -8.11 11.04 -15.78
N TRP A 139 -9.36 11.41 -16.06
CA TRP A 139 -10.27 10.62 -16.90
C TRP A 139 -9.96 10.74 -18.40
N GLN A 140 -8.97 11.55 -18.78
CA GLN A 140 -8.54 11.68 -20.16
C GLN A 140 -7.84 10.39 -20.62
N ALA A 141 -8.45 9.68 -21.56
CA ALA A 141 -7.90 8.46 -22.14
C ALA A 141 -6.90 8.71 -23.28
N GLU A 142 -6.93 9.89 -23.89
CA GLU A 142 -6.24 10.17 -25.15
C GLU A 142 -4.86 10.79 -24.92
N ASP A 143 -3.87 10.33 -25.68
CA ASP A 143 -2.55 10.96 -25.87
C ASP A 143 -1.80 11.29 -24.57
N ARG A 144 -1.83 10.33 -23.64
CA ARG A 144 -1.23 10.47 -22.30
C ARG A 144 0.29 10.31 -22.27
N PHE A 145 0.89 9.87 -23.38
CA PHE A 145 2.33 9.70 -23.54
C PHE A 145 2.73 9.84 -25.01
N THR A 146 4.01 10.10 -25.24
CA THR A 146 4.57 10.16 -26.60
C THR A 146 4.70 8.75 -27.17
N LEU A 147 4.10 8.53 -28.34
CA LEU A 147 4.21 7.25 -29.05
C LEU A 147 5.67 6.94 -29.40
N PRO A 148 6.15 5.71 -29.15
CA PRO A 148 7.42 5.24 -29.68
C PRO A 148 7.47 5.30 -31.21
N PRO A 149 8.67 5.43 -31.83
CA PRO A 149 8.80 5.40 -33.28
C PRO A 149 8.40 4.04 -33.86
N GLY A 150 7.83 4.05 -35.07
CA GLY A 150 7.52 2.83 -35.82
C GLY A 150 6.23 2.11 -35.40
N VAL A 151 5.43 2.69 -34.50
CA VAL A 151 4.13 2.14 -34.12
C VAL A 151 3.11 2.22 -35.25
N ARG A 152 2.10 1.34 -35.22
CA ARG A 152 1.07 1.24 -36.26
C ARG A 152 -0.34 1.39 -35.67
N PRO A 153 -1.31 1.93 -36.43
CA PRO A 153 -2.71 1.92 -36.01
C PRO A 153 -3.18 0.51 -35.59
N GLY A 154 -3.91 0.43 -34.49
CA GLY A 154 -4.40 -0.80 -33.87
C GLY A 154 -3.38 -1.54 -33.01
N GLN A 155 -2.10 -1.13 -33.00
CA GLN A 155 -1.10 -1.73 -32.13
C GLN A 155 -1.44 -1.46 -30.65
N ARG A 156 -1.30 -2.49 -29.81
CA ARG A 156 -1.40 -2.37 -28.36
C ARG A 156 -0.02 -2.17 -27.76
N LEU A 157 0.12 -1.13 -26.95
CA LEU A 157 1.33 -0.81 -26.22
C LEU A 157 1.05 -0.96 -24.73
N VAL A 158 1.94 -1.60 -23.99
CA VAL A 158 1.80 -1.72 -22.53
C VAL A 158 2.32 -0.44 -21.89
N VAL A 159 1.55 0.16 -20.99
CA VAL A 159 1.97 1.30 -20.16
C VAL A 159 1.86 0.92 -18.69
N HIS A 160 2.64 1.59 -17.83
CA HIS A 160 2.51 1.44 -16.38
C HIS A 160 1.78 2.64 -15.78
N PHE A 161 1.05 2.40 -14.70
CA PHE A 161 0.33 3.46 -14.00
C PHE A 161 0.56 3.47 -12.49
N ASP A 162 1.00 2.34 -11.94
CA ASP A 162 1.37 2.16 -10.55
C ASP A 162 2.37 0.99 -10.46
N ALA A 163 2.96 0.75 -9.29
CA ALA A 163 3.86 -0.37 -9.05
C ALA A 163 3.18 -1.71 -9.39
N GLY A 164 3.75 -2.45 -10.34
CA GLY A 164 3.18 -3.70 -10.86
C GLY A 164 1.87 -3.55 -11.64
N GLY A 165 1.30 -2.34 -11.74
CA GLY A 165 0.11 -2.03 -12.49
C GLY A 165 0.41 -1.80 -13.98
N ARG A 166 -0.32 -2.46 -14.86
CA ARG A 166 -0.24 -2.28 -16.32
C ARG A 166 -1.60 -2.05 -16.94
N LEU A 167 -1.63 -1.29 -18.01
CA LEU A 167 -2.78 -1.26 -18.92
C LEU A 167 -2.28 -1.15 -20.37
N ASP A 168 -3.15 -1.45 -21.31
CA ASP A 168 -2.83 -1.30 -22.73
C ASP A 168 -3.29 0.06 -23.24
N ALA A 169 -2.48 0.67 -24.10
CA ALA A 169 -2.83 1.80 -24.91
C ALA A 169 -2.93 1.36 -26.37
N VAL A 170 -4.08 1.61 -27.01
CA VAL A 170 -4.30 1.29 -28.42
C VAL A 170 -3.87 2.48 -29.26
N VAL A 171 -2.96 2.26 -30.20
CA VAL A 171 -2.55 3.27 -31.17
C VAL A 171 -3.71 3.52 -32.14
N THR A 172 -4.13 4.76 -32.27
CA THR A 172 -5.24 5.18 -33.13
C THR A 172 -4.79 6.23 -34.11
N ARG A 173 -5.51 6.34 -35.23
CA ARG A 173 -5.34 7.45 -36.16
C ARG A 173 -6.34 8.55 -35.82
N ARG A 174 -5.85 9.78 -35.68
CA ARG A 174 -6.64 10.97 -35.41
C ARG A 174 -7.23 11.55 -36.70
N ALA A 175 -8.09 12.56 -36.57
CA ALA A 175 -8.81 13.16 -37.71
C ALA A 175 -7.89 13.91 -38.69
N ASP A 176 -6.71 14.34 -38.22
CA ASP A 176 -5.65 15.00 -38.97
C ASP A 176 -4.62 14.01 -39.57
N GLU A 177 -4.93 12.71 -39.57
CA GLU A 177 -4.08 11.59 -40.01
C GLU A 177 -2.85 11.31 -39.10
N ASP A 178 -2.64 12.09 -38.04
CA ASP A 178 -1.60 11.83 -37.05
C ASP A 178 -1.93 10.60 -36.19
N LEU A 179 -0.90 9.98 -35.62
CA LEU A 179 -1.06 8.86 -34.70
C LEU A 179 -1.17 9.37 -33.26
N GLY A 180 -2.14 8.82 -32.53
CA GLY A 180 -2.32 8.99 -31.11
C GLY A 180 -2.49 7.67 -30.36
N SER A 181 -2.74 7.73 -29.06
CA SER A 181 -3.02 6.58 -28.21
C SER A 181 -4.30 6.77 -27.41
N ASN A 182 -5.05 5.69 -27.21
CA ASN A 182 -6.19 5.66 -26.30
C ASN A 182 -5.96 4.58 -25.24
N LEU A 183 -6.05 4.95 -23.96
CA LEU A 183 -5.98 4.02 -22.85
C LEU A 183 -7.19 3.06 -22.87
N ASP A 184 -6.91 1.76 -22.79
CA ASP A 184 -7.91 0.70 -22.66
C ASP A 184 -8.08 0.34 -21.18
N PHE A 185 -8.98 1.05 -20.50
CA PHE A 185 -9.27 0.82 -19.07
C PHE A 185 -9.78 -0.59 -18.76
N GLN A 186 -10.31 -1.33 -19.75
CA GLN A 186 -10.75 -2.72 -19.54
C GLN A 186 -9.57 -3.69 -19.44
N SER A 187 -8.38 -3.27 -19.85
CA SER A 187 -7.15 -4.05 -19.78
C SER A 187 -6.33 -3.80 -18.51
N LEU A 188 -6.85 -3.01 -17.56
CA LEU A 188 -6.20 -2.71 -16.29
C LEU A 188 -5.96 -4.00 -15.51
N ARG A 189 -4.71 -4.19 -15.10
CA ARG A 189 -4.25 -5.40 -14.40
C ARG A 189 -3.08 -5.08 -13.48
N TYR A 190 -2.93 -5.89 -12.44
CA TYR A 190 -1.83 -5.82 -11.48
C TYR A 190 -1.07 -7.14 -11.46
N SER A 191 0.25 -7.09 -11.35
CA SER A 191 1.05 -8.30 -11.12
C SER A 191 0.67 -8.94 -9.79
N ARG A 192 0.87 -10.25 -9.65
CA ARG A 192 0.49 -10.98 -8.44
C ARG A 192 1.13 -10.43 -7.16
N PRO A 193 2.39 -9.93 -7.16
CA PRO A 193 2.96 -9.30 -5.97
C PRO A 193 2.24 -8.00 -5.58
N ALA A 194 1.88 -7.17 -6.55
CA ALA A 194 1.07 -5.97 -6.31
C ALA A 194 -0.32 -6.36 -5.79
N GLU A 195 -0.94 -7.39 -6.37
CA GLU A 195 -2.20 -7.95 -5.89
C GLU A 195 -2.14 -8.42 -4.44
N ALA A 196 -1.06 -9.12 -4.08
CA ALA A 196 -0.82 -9.57 -2.72
C ALA A 196 -0.66 -8.40 -1.74
N GLN A 197 0.06 -7.35 -2.13
CA GLN A 197 0.28 -6.16 -1.30
C GLN A 197 -1.05 -5.49 -0.95
N TRP A 198 -1.81 -5.03 -1.95
CA TRP A 198 -3.04 -4.30 -1.69
C TRP A 198 -4.10 -5.20 -1.04
N SER A 199 -4.21 -6.46 -1.48
CA SER A 199 -5.22 -7.38 -0.93
C SER A 199 -4.93 -7.73 0.53
N TRP A 200 -3.67 -7.91 0.90
CA TRP A 200 -3.32 -8.15 2.31
C TRP A 200 -3.67 -6.93 3.16
N GLY A 201 -3.31 -5.71 2.72
CA GLY A 201 -3.63 -4.49 3.45
C GLY A 201 -5.13 -4.27 3.64
N VAL A 202 -5.94 -4.56 2.61
CA VAL A 202 -7.40 -4.43 2.68
C VAL A 202 -8.03 -5.55 3.55
N ALA A 203 -7.56 -6.78 3.42
CA ALA A 203 -8.14 -7.93 4.12
C ALA A 203 -7.74 -8.00 5.60
N ALA A 204 -6.50 -7.64 5.92
CA ALA A 204 -5.97 -7.61 7.29
C ALA A 204 -6.34 -6.32 8.04
N GLY A 205 -6.68 -5.25 7.30
CA GLY A 205 -7.04 -3.96 7.89
C GLY A 205 -5.81 -3.22 8.46
N LEU A 206 -6.07 -2.11 9.15
CA LEU A 206 -4.99 -1.26 9.69
C LEU A 206 -4.32 -1.91 10.92
N GLY A 207 -5.03 -2.78 11.63
CA GLY A 207 -4.53 -3.49 12.80
C GLY A 207 -5.59 -3.59 13.91
N PRO A 208 -5.18 -4.02 15.12
CA PRO A 208 -3.81 -4.14 15.61
C PRO A 208 -3.03 -5.32 15.00
N HIS A 209 -1.80 -5.06 14.54
CA HIS A 209 -0.87 -6.05 13.99
C HIS A 209 0.32 -6.27 14.93
N ARG A 210 0.20 -7.23 15.85
CA ARG A 210 1.28 -7.59 16.78
C ARG A 210 2.38 -8.39 16.08
N LEU A 211 3.62 -8.01 16.34
CA LEU A 211 4.80 -8.65 15.79
C LEU A 211 5.51 -9.53 16.85
N PRO A 212 6.21 -10.60 16.44
CA PRO A 212 7.02 -11.40 17.34
C PRO A 212 8.07 -10.57 18.08
N GLY A 213 8.17 -10.74 19.40
CA GLY A 213 9.16 -10.05 20.24
C GLY A 213 8.70 -8.71 20.85
N GLU A 214 7.49 -8.24 20.54
CA GLU A 214 6.95 -7.01 21.13
C GLU A 214 6.49 -7.22 22.58
N HIS A 215 7.34 -6.77 23.53
CA HIS A 215 7.01 -6.71 24.94
C HIS A 215 7.51 -5.39 25.56
N PRO A 216 6.62 -4.52 26.09
CA PRO A 216 5.16 -4.66 26.18
C PRO A 216 4.43 -4.55 24.81
N ASP A 217 3.15 -4.96 24.77
CA ASP A 217 2.29 -4.82 23.58
C ASP A 217 2.10 -3.33 23.23
N PRO A 218 2.53 -2.85 22.05
CA PRO A 218 2.42 -1.44 21.70
C PRO A 218 0.97 -0.97 21.55
N TYR A 219 0.03 -1.87 21.24
CA TYR A 219 -1.40 -1.54 21.10
C TYR A 219 -2.11 -1.46 22.45
N ALA A 220 -1.53 -2.03 23.51
CA ALA A 220 -2.04 -1.93 24.88
C ALA A 220 -1.62 -0.62 25.57
N ARG A 221 -0.79 0.20 24.93
CA ARG A 221 -0.37 1.50 25.47
C ARG A 221 -1.56 2.42 25.65
N GLU A 222 -1.67 3.02 26.83
CA GLU A 222 -2.70 4.00 27.12
C GLU A 222 -2.53 5.27 26.30
N VAL A 223 -3.65 5.85 25.84
CA VAL A 223 -3.66 7.14 25.14
C VAL A 223 -4.13 8.26 26.07
N PRO A 224 -3.59 9.49 25.96
CA PRO A 224 -4.06 10.61 26.77
C PRO A 224 -5.55 10.89 26.57
N ALA A 225 -6.34 10.72 27.64
CA ALA A 225 -7.81 10.84 27.61
C ALA A 225 -8.31 12.17 27.02
N ARG A 226 -7.59 13.27 27.25
CA ARG A 226 -7.93 14.59 26.66
C ARG A 226 -7.79 14.57 25.14
N ALA A 227 -6.69 14.05 24.62
CA ALA A 227 -6.43 14.02 23.18
C ALA A 227 -7.40 13.07 22.48
N SER A 228 -7.60 11.86 23.03
CA SER A 228 -8.55 10.89 22.49
C SER A 228 -9.97 11.43 22.51
N GLY A 229 -10.37 12.11 23.60
CA GLY A 229 -11.67 12.77 23.72
C GLY A 229 -11.90 13.85 22.66
N ILE A 230 -10.90 14.71 22.40
CA ILE A 230 -10.98 15.76 21.36
C ILE A 230 -11.17 15.15 19.98
N LEU A 231 -10.32 14.19 19.61
CA LEU A 231 -10.32 13.56 18.28
C LEU A 231 -11.60 12.76 18.03
N ARG A 232 -12.07 12.02 19.03
CA ARG A 232 -13.32 11.25 18.94
C ARG A 232 -14.54 12.18 18.87
N ALA A 233 -14.58 13.23 19.68
CA ALA A 233 -15.67 14.21 19.64
C ALA A 233 -15.70 14.97 18.30
N TRP A 234 -14.54 15.29 17.73
CA TRP A 234 -14.45 15.87 16.40
C TRP A 234 -15.06 14.93 15.35
N ALA A 235 -14.68 13.64 15.36
CA ALA A 235 -15.18 12.67 14.38
C ALA A 235 -16.71 12.50 14.46
N LEU A 236 -17.28 12.47 15.67
CA LEU A 236 -18.73 12.42 15.88
C LEU A 236 -19.44 13.65 15.29
N ARG A 237 -18.89 14.85 15.49
CA ARG A 237 -19.45 16.10 14.90
C ARG A 237 -19.42 16.09 13.38
N HIS A 238 -18.46 15.39 12.79
CA HIS A 238 -18.28 15.30 11.34
C HIS A 238 -18.92 14.04 10.72
N GLY A 239 -19.80 13.37 11.46
CA GLY A 239 -20.66 12.31 10.93
C GLY A 239 -20.07 10.90 10.98
N ALA A 240 -19.06 10.64 11.81
CA ALA A 240 -18.80 9.27 12.25
C ALA A 240 -19.84 8.82 13.28
N THR A 241 -20.17 7.53 13.28
CA THR A 241 -21.10 6.93 14.25
C THR A 241 -20.37 6.41 15.48
N ARG A 242 -21.12 6.15 16.56
CA ARG A 242 -20.57 5.49 17.75
C ARG A 242 -20.07 4.08 17.43
N ASP A 243 -20.76 3.37 16.54
CA ASP A 243 -20.36 2.01 16.12
C ASP A 243 -19.03 2.01 15.37
N GLN A 244 -18.77 3.04 14.54
CA GLN A 244 -17.48 3.21 13.86
C GLN A 244 -16.36 3.54 14.86
N LEU A 245 -16.63 4.42 15.81
CA LEU A 245 -15.59 4.90 16.73
C LEU A 245 -15.37 3.98 17.92
N GLY A 246 -16.33 3.13 18.30
CA GLY A 246 -16.34 2.45 19.59
C GLY A 246 -16.77 3.35 20.74
N GLU A 247 -17.01 2.74 21.91
CA GLU A 247 -17.53 3.43 23.09
C GLU A 247 -16.52 4.41 23.70
N THR A 248 -15.28 3.94 23.93
CA THR A 248 -14.17 4.71 24.50
C THR A 248 -12.87 4.41 23.76
N TRP A 249 -11.91 5.34 23.84
CA TRP A 249 -10.54 5.19 23.35
C TRP A 249 -9.59 5.29 24.53
N GLU A 250 -9.22 4.14 25.09
CA GLU A 250 -8.35 4.03 26.26
C GLU A 250 -6.93 3.63 25.85
N THR A 251 -6.82 2.84 24.78
CA THR A 251 -5.57 2.31 24.27
C THR A 251 -5.31 2.72 22.82
N VAL A 252 -4.06 2.58 22.38
CA VAL A 252 -3.67 2.74 20.98
C VAL A 252 -4.47 1.79 20.07
N GLY A 253 -4.70 0.55 20.51
CA GLY A 253 -5.51 -0.44 19.79
C GLY A 253 -6.93 0.03 19.51
N ASP A 254 -7.57 0.70 20.46
CA ASP A 254 -8.93 1.25 20.28
C ASP A 254 -8.97 2.31 19.17
N VAL A 255 -7.95 3.18 19.14
CA VAL A 255 -7.83 4.25 18.14
C VAL A 255 -7.57 3.66 16.75
N VAL A 256 -6.68 2.67 16.64
CA VAL A 256 -6.38 1.96 15.38
C VAL A 256 -7.62 1.27 14.81
N ALA A 257 -8.37 0.53 15.64
CA ALA A 257 -9.60 -0.12 15.23
C ALA A 257 -10.66 0.90 14.77
N ALA A 258 -10.73 2.07 15.42
CA ALA A 258 -11.63 3.14 15.01
C ALA A 258 -11.25 3.76 13.67
N ILE A 259 -9.95 4.01 13.41
CA ILE A 259 -9.48 4.55 12.12
C ILE A 259 -9.95 3.65 10.97
N GLU A 260 -9.78 2.34 11.11
CA GLU A 260 -10.18 1.37 10.08
C GLU A 260 -11.69 1.40 9.79
N ARG A 261 -12.52 1.50 10.83
CA ARG A 261 -13.99 1.48 10.69
C ARG A 261 -14.57 2.79 10.17
N VAL A 262 -13.90 3.92 10.44
CA VAL A 262 -14.35 5.25 10.01
C VAL A 262 -14.22 5.46 8.51
N ASP A 263 -13.28 4.74 7.88
CA ASP A 263 -13.00 4.76 6.44
C ASP A 263 -12.80 6.19 5.91
N TRP A 264 -11.89 6.90 6.57
CA TRP A 264 -11.71 8.35 6.45
C TRP A 264 -11.26 8.82 5.07
N MET A 265 -10.57 7.96 4.31
CA MET A 265 -10.01 8.29 3.00
C MET A 265 -11.07 8.63 1.94
N TRP A 266 -12.31 8.18 2.16
CA TRP A 266 -13.44 8.43 1.25
C TRP A 266 -14.34 9.58 1.72
N ARG A 267 -13.91 10.34 2.71
CA ARG A 267 -14.65 11.49 3.27
C ARG A 267 -14.08 12.81 2.74
N SER A 268 -14.61 13.94 3.23
CA SER A 268 -14.13 15.27 2.84
C SER A 268 -12.66 15.48 3.22
N GLY A 269 -11.98 16.42 2.54
CA GLY A 269 -10.56 16.70 2.78
C GLY A 269 -10.20 17.08 4.23
N GLU A 270 -11.15 17.56 5.01
CA GLU A 270 -10.99 17.86 6.45
C GLU A 270 -10.62 16.62 7.27
N TRP A 271 -11.06 15.44 6.83
CA TRP A 271 -10.71 14.16 7.47
C TRP A 271 -9.22 13.84 7.38
N PHE A 272 -8.49 14.46 6.45
CA PHE A 272 -7.03 14.38 6.42
C PHE A 272 -6.40 15.06 7.65
N GLY A 273 -6.96 16.18 8.10
CA GLY A 273 -6.56 16.82 9.35
C GLY A 273 -6.76 15.90 10.56
N TRP A 274 -7.93 15.23 10.61
CA TRP A 274 -8.24 14.26 11.64
C TRP A 274 -7.30 13.06 11.63
N TRP A 275 -7.05 12.47 10.45
CA TRP A 275 -6.08 11.39 10.25
C TRP A 275 -4.72 11.77 10.82
N ARG A 276 -4.15 12.94 10.46
CA ARG A 276 -2.87 13.40 11.01
C ARG A 276 -2.88 13.49 12.53
N GLY A 277 -4.00 13.86 13.14
CA GLY A 277 -4.17 13.92 14.60
C GLY A 277 -4.21 12.54 15.26
N VAL A 278 -5.02 11.61 14.75
CA VAL A 278 -5.08 10.24 15.28
C VAL A 278 -3.79 9.47 15.02
N SER A 279 -3.11 9.69 13.90
CA SER A 279 -1.77 9.12 13.66
C SER A 279 -0.75 9.66 14.64
N ALA A 280 -0.72 10.98 14.86
CA ALA A 280 0.17 11.57 15.85
C ALA A 280 -0.08 11.03 17.27
N LEU A 281 -1.33 10.69 17.61
CA LEU A 281 -1.68 10.04 18.87
C LEU A 281 -1.17 8.59 18.93
N VAL A 282 -1.44 7.80 17.89
CA VAL A 282 -1.05 6.38 17.79
C VAL A 282 0.47 6.22 17.74
N ASP A 283 1.18 7.12 17.09
CA ASP A 283 2.64 7.04 16.90
C ASP A 283 3.43 7.80 17.98
N ASP A 284 2.75 8.33 19.01
CA ASP A 284 3.36 9.12 20.10
C ASP A 284 4.21 10.30 19.59
N SER A 285 3.65 11.04 18.63
CA SER A 285 4.35 12.12 17.94
C SER A 285 4.37 13.40 18.75
N ALA A 286 5.52 14.06 18.81
CA ALA A 286 5.68 15.41 19.39
C ALA A 286 4.80 16.47 18.71
N TYR A 287 4.27 16.21 17.50
CA TYR A 287 3.37 17.11 16.79
C TYR A 287 1.90 17.02 17.25
N LEU A 288 1.55 16.06 18.11
CA LEU A 288 0.16 15.87 18.56
C LEU A 288 -0.49 17.16 19.08
N PRO A 289 0.14 18.00 19.93
CA PRO A 289 -0.47 19.24 20.39
C PRO A 289 -0.86 20.18 19.24
N TYR A 290 0.02 20.35 18.25
CA TYR A 290 -0.24 21.17 17.07
C TYR A 290 -1.40 20.62 16.23
N ARG A 291 -1.50 19.29 16.07
CA ARG A 291 -2.62 18.66 15.35
C ARG A 291 -3.96 18.87 16.04
N LEU A 292 -3.97 18.86 17.37
CA LEU A 292 -5.19 19.13 18.14
C LEU A 292 -5.62 20.60 18.03
N GLU A 293 -4.68 21.54 17.95
CA GLU A 293 -4.95 22.96 17.71
C GLU A 293 -5.51 23.21 16.30
N GLU A 294 -4.91 22.61 15.27
CA GLU A 294 -5.42 22.68 13.88
C GLU A 294 -6.90 22.25 13.79
N LEU A 295 -7.26 21.15 14.46
CA LEU A 295 -8.63 20.61 14.49
C LEU A 295 -9.61 21.43 15.33
N ALA A 296 -9.12 22.28 16.21
CA ALA A 296 -9.96 23.17 17.02
C ALA A 296 -10.24 24.51 16.31
N ALA A 297 -9.39 24.89 15.35
CA ALA A 297 -9.49 26.14 14.60
C ALA A 297 -10.33 26.06 13.32
N GLY A 298 -10.56 24.85 12.79
CA GLY A 298 -11.46 24.57 11.67
C GLY A 298 -12.81 24.03 12.15
#